data_AF-A0AA50DYJ7-F1
#
_entry.id   AF-A0AA50DYJ7-F1
#
_cell.length_a   1.000
_cell.length_b   1.000
_cell.length_c   1.000
_cell.angle_alpha   90.00
_cell.angle_beta   90.00
_cell.angle_gamma   90.00
#
_symmetry.space_group_name_H-M   'P 1'
#
loop_
_entity.id
_entity.type
_entity.pdbx_description
1 polymer ?
#
loop_
_entity_poly.entity_id
_entity_poly.type
_entity_poly.pdbx_seq_one_letter_code
_entity_poly.pdbx_strand_id
1 'polypeptide(L)'
;MVALVVIFLLVIFFQTGTPSAPRDVTYTREIIQQLSANEKEQIMTLLRQGKKIEAIKICRSLTGCGLKEAKDTVEKLLETS
;
A
#
# COMPACT_ATOMS: atom_id res chain seq x y z
N MET A 1 16.32 -15.38 12.78
CA MET A 1 17.10 -15.67 11.55
C MET A 1 16.29 -16.51 10.56
N VAL A 2 15.84 -17.72 10.91
CA VAL A 2 15.10 -18.62 9.99
C VAL A 2 13.69 -18.12 9.61
N ALA A 3 12.95 -17.49 10.53
CA ALA A 3 11.60 -16.97 10.25
C ALA A 3 11.58 -15.79 9.24
N LEU A 4 12.62 -14.95 9.22
CA LEU A 4 12.74 -13.83 8.28
C LEU A 4 12.96 -14.30 6.83
N VAL A 5 13.68 -15.41 6.65
CA VAL A 5 13.96 -15.99 5.33
C VAL A 5 12.71 -16.63 4.73
N VAL A 6 11.85 -17.25 5.54
CA VAL A 6 10.57 -17.84 5.07
C VAL A 6 9.58 -16.76 4.66
N ILE A 7 9.51 -15.65 5.42
CA ILE A 7 8.70 -14.48 5.04
C ILE A 7 9.24 -13.88 3.73
N PHE A 8 10.55 -13.73 3.58
CA PHE A 8 11.17 -13.20 2.36
C PHE A 8 10.93 -14.13 1.14
N LEU A 9 10.98 -15.45 1.32
CA LEU A 9 10.68 -16.43 0.27
C LEU A 9 9.19 -16.47 -0.10
N LEU A 10 8.28 -16.30 0.87
CA LEU A 10 6.84 -16.18 0.59
C LEU A 10 6.50 -14.84 -0.11
N VAL A 11 7.21 -13.75 0.22
CA VAL A 11 7.04 -12.42 -0.41
C VAL A 11 7.49 -12.43 -1.89
N ILE A 12 8.60 -13.08 -2.22
CA ILE A 12 9.08 -13.17 -3.62
C ILE A 12 8.09 -13.93 -4.51
N PHE A 13 7.48 -15.01 -3.98
CA PHE A 13 6.52 -15.81 -4.75
C PHE A 13 5.16 -15.11 -4.92
N PHE A 14 4.75 -14.27 -3.96
CA PHE A 14 3.44 -13.60 -3.98
C PHE A 14 3.44 -12.23 -4.71
N GLN A 15 4.61 -11.64 -5.00
CA GLN A 15 4.70 -10.32 -5.65
C GLN A 15 4.80 -10.33 -7.19
N THR A 16 4.92 -11.49 -7.85
CA THR A 16 5.06 -11.55 -9.32
C THR A 16 3.75 -11.89 -10.04
N GLY A 17 2.63 -11.33 -9.58
CA GLY A 17 1.38 -11.29 -10.34
C GLY A 17 1.07 -9.85 -10.75
N THR A 18 1.27 -9.49 -12.02
CA THR A 18 0.72 -8.25 -12.58
C THR A 18 -0.56 -8.53 -13.36
N PRO A 19 -1.75 -8.65 -12.73
CA PRO A 19 -3.00 -8.57 -13.45
C PRO A 19 -3.32 -7.10 -13.75
N SER A 20 -2.89 -6.66 -14.93
CA SER A 20 -3.28 -5.36 -15.49
C SER A 20 -4.72 -5.44 -16.03
N ALA A 21 -5.74 -5.19 -15.19
CA ALA A 21 -7.13 -4.73 -15.48
C ALA A 21 -8.08 -5.19 -14.35
N PRO A 22 -9.34 -4.70 -14.20
CA PRO A 22 -9.94 -3.36 -14.26
C PRO A 22 -10.69 -3.02 -12.92
N ARG A 23 -10.52 -1.82 -12.35
CA ARG A 23 -11.34 -1.25 -11.23
C ARG A 23 -11.79 -2.22 -10.10
N ASP A 24 -11.00 -3.22 -9.71
CA ASP A 24 -11.39 -4.10 -8.62
C ASP A 24 -10.86 -3.58 -7.28
N VAL A 25 -11.80 -3.14 -6.45
CA VAL A 25 -11.60 -2.40 -5.19
C VAL A 25 -11.04 -3.25 -4.04
N THR A 26 -10.74 -4.52 -4.29
CA THR A 26 -10.39 -5.54 -3.30
C THR A 26 -8.97 -5.39 -2.75
N TYR A 27 -7.99 -5.12 -3.61
CA TYR A 27 -6.57 -5.03 -3.22
C TYR A 27 -6.26 -3.82 -2.33
N THR A 28 -6.97 -2.71 -2.56
CA THR A 28 -6.86 -1.50 -1.74
C THR A 28 -7.20 -1.77 -0.27
N ARG A 29 -8.20 -2.62 -0.02
CA ARG A 29 -8.66 -2.92 1.35
C ARG A 29 -7.62 -3.73 2.12
N GLU A 30 -6.93 -4.64 1.44
CA GLU A 30 -5.87 -5.46 2.02
C GLU A 30 -4.64 -4.60 2.40
N ILE A 31 -4.24 -3.68 1.53
CA ILE A 31 -3.17 -2.69 1.82
C ILE A 31 -3.52 -1.86 3.05
N ILE A 32 -4.74 -1.30 3.11
CA ILE A 32 -5.20 -0.51 4.25
C ILE A 32 -5.21 -1.36 5.54
N GLN A 33 -5.50 -2.65 5.45
CA GLN A 33 -5.53 -3.53 6.60
C GLN A 33 -4.12 -3.92 7.09
N GLN A 34 -3.16 -4.04 6.17
CA GLN A 34 -1.75 -4.29 6.49
C GLN A 34 -1.05 -3.07 7.10
N LEU A 35 -1.57 -1.86 6.84
CA LEU A 35 -1.06 -0.63 7.45
C LEU A 35 -1.51 -0.46 8.90
N SER A 36 -0.51 -0.25 9.76
CA SER A 36 -0.64 0.12 11.17
C SER A 36 -1.29 1.50 11.32
N ALA A 37 -1.91 1.78 12.48
CA ALA A 37 -2.54 3.08 12.75
C ALA A 37 -1.58 4.27 12.56
N ASN A 38 -0.33 4.11 13.00
CA ASN A 38 0.72 5.13 12.84
C ASN A 38 1.09 5.37 11.36
N GLU A 39 1.10 4.34 10.52
CA GLU A 39 1.42 4.46 9.09
C GLU A 39 0.29 5.17 8.34
N LYS A 40 -0.97 4.85 8.70
CA LYS A 40 -2.16 5.57 8.20
C LYS A 40 -2.11 7.03 8.56
N GLU A 41 -1.77 7.36 9.81
CA GLU A 41 -1.67 8.74 10.28
C GLU A 41 -0.56 9.52 9.56
N GLN A 42 0.60 8.89 9.32
CA GLN A 42 1.68 9.48 8.53
C GLN A 42 1.23 9.78 7.10
N ILE A 43 0.60 8.81 6.44
CA ILE A 43 0.05 8.99 5.09
C ILE A 43 -1.00 10.09 5.06
N MET A 44 -1.89 10.12 6.06
CA MET A 44 -2.94 11.13 6.19
C MET A 44 -2.37 12.53 6.45
N THR A 45 -1.28 12.64 7.22
CA THR A 45 -0.56 13.88 7.45
C THR A 45 0.03 14.41 6.13
N LEU A 46 0.67 13.54 5.36
CA LEU A 46 1.21 13.88 4.04
C LEU A 46 0.11 14.27 3.05
N LEU A 47 -1.03 13.58 3.09
CA LEU A 47 -2.21 13.92 2.30
C LEU A 47 -2.75 15.32 2.64
N ARG A 48 -2.86 15.64 3.92
CA ARG A 48 -3.28 16.97 4.41
C ARG A 48 -2.31 18.07 4.03
N GLN A 49 -1.02 17.77 3.96
CA GLN A 49 0.01 18.68 3.46
C GLN A 49 0.00 18.84 1.93
N GLY A 50 -0.90 18.16 1.21
CA GLY A 50 -0.94 18.15 -0.27
C GLY A 50 0.14 17.29 -0.92
N LYS A 51 0.93 16.56 -0.13
CA LYS A 51 2.05 15.72 -0.58
C LYS A 51 1.59 14.31 -0.97
N LYS A 52 0.60 14.23 -1.86
CA LYS A 52 0.03 12.93 -2.33
C LYS A 52 1.11 12.00 -2.91
N ILE A 53 2.12 12.54 -3.59
CA ILE A 53 3.20 11.74 -4.19
C ILE A 53 4.08 11.07 -3.12
N GLU A 54 4.39 11.77 -2.02
CA GLU A 54 5.14 11.20 -0.91
C GLU A 54 4.33 10.12 -0.19
N ALA A 55 3.04 10.37 0.04
CA ALA A 55 2.12 9.37 0.60
C ALA A 55 2.10 8.07 -0.22
N ILE A 56 2.01 8.19 -1.55
CA ILE A 56 2.03 7.05 -2.48
C ILE A 56 3.38 6.32 -2.43
N LYS A 57 4.50 7.07 -2.37
CA LYS A 57 5.84 6.48 -2.24
C LYS A 57 5.99 5.67 -0.96
N ILE A 58 5.54 6.20 0.18
CA ILE A 58 5.61 5.51 1.47
C ILE A 58 4.71 4.29 1.45
N CYS A 59 3.45 4.43 1.03
CA CYS A 59 2.51 3.32 0.93
C CYS A 59 3.07 2.17 0.07
N ARG A 60 3.68 2.50 -1.08
CA ARG A 60 4.39 1.55 -1.95
C ARG A 60 5.64 0.95 -1.29
N SER A 61 6.42 1.73 -0.54
CA SER A 61 7.61 1.22 0.13
C SER A 61 7.28 0.25 1.25
N LEU A 62 6.14 0.45 1.94
CA LEU A 62 5.70 -0.37 3.05
C LEU A 62 5.06 -1.68 2.60
N THR A 63 4.28 -1.64 1.52
CA THR A 63 3.52 -2.81 1.03
C THR A 63 4.12 -3.46 -0.21
N GLY A 64 5.06 -2.78 -0.87
CA GLY A 64 5.65 -3.23 -2.14
C GLY A 64 4.67 -3.25 -3.32
N CYS A 65 3.49 -2.65 -3.19
CA CYS A 65 2.49 -2.62 -4.25
C CYS A 65 2.91 -1.72 -5.43
N GLY A 66 2.26 -1.92 -6.57
CA GLY A 66 2.39 -1.10 -7.76
C GLY A 66 1.92 0.35 -7.53
N LEU A 67 2.40 1.25 -8.39
CA LEU A 67 2.08 2.68 -8.31
C LEU A 67 0.58 2.97 -8.41
N LYS A 68 -0.16 2.15 -9.18
CA LYS A 68 -1.62 2.28 -9.32
C LYS A 68 -2.35 1.97 -8.00
N GLU A 69 -1.97 0.90 -7.32
CA GLU A 69 -2.64 0.46 -6.09
C GLU A 69 -2.31 1.39 -4.92
N ALA A 70 -1.06 1.83 -4.82
CA ALA A 70 -0.66 2.83 -3.85
C ALA A 70 -1.44 4.15 -4.04
N LYS A 71 -1.65 4.58 -5.28
CA LYS A 71 -2.48 5.75 -5.58
C LYS A 71 -3.94 5.53 -5.15
N ASP A 72 -4.55 4.42 -5.57
CA ASP A 72 -5.94 4.09 -5.24
C ASP A 72 -6.16 4.00 -3.71
N THR A 73 -5.17 3.46 -2.99
CA THR A 73 -5.20 3.36 -1.52
C THR A 73 -5.20 4.72 -0.85
N VAL A 74 -4.28 5.58 -1.27
CA VAL A 74 -4.16 6.93 -0.76
C VAL A 74 -5.40 7.76 -1.09
N GLU A 75 -6.02 7.52 -2.26
CA GLU A 75 -7.27 8.17 -2.67
C GLU A 75 -8.48 7.70 -1.84
N LYS A 76 -8.62 6.39 -1.58
CA LYS A 76 -9.67 5.88 -0.67
C LYS A 76 -9.53 6.36 0.77
N LEU A 77 -8.29 6.45 1.27
CA LEU A 77 -8.01 7.01 2.59
C LEU A 77 -8.40 8.49 2.69
N LEU A 78 -8.27 9.22 1.58
CA LEU A 78 -8.71 10.60 1.47
C LEU A 78 -10.24 10.72 1.38
N GLU A 79 -10.91 9.85 0.61
CA GLU A 79 -12.36 9.85 0.44
C GLU A 79 -13.14 9.36 1.68
N THR A 80 -12.51 8.56 2.55
CA THR A 80 -13.12 8.07 3.80
C THR A 80 -13.02 9.09 4.95
N SER A 81 -12.39 10.25 4.72
CA SER A 81 -12.30 11.37 5.69
C SER A 81 -13.38 12.42 5.45
#